data_AF-A0A9D8P571-F1
#
_entry.id   AF-A0A9D8P571-F1
#
_cell.length_a   1.000
_cell.length_b   1.000
_cell.length_c   1.000
_cell.angle_alpha   90.00
_cell.angle_beta   90.00
_cell.angle_gamma   90.00
#
_symmetry.space_group_name_H-M   'P 1'
#
loop_
_entity.id
_entity.type
_entity.pdbx_description
1 polymer ?
#
loop_
_entity_poly.entity_id
_entity_poly.type
_entity_poly.pdbx_seq_one_letter_code
_entity_poly.pdbx_strand_id
1 'polypeptide(L)'
;MSLAQMRHRLAFLNAPRLEAITGSVAAAIDHALAPILGNGLVPRGTLNAAAFTLLYAAMRHRSWLSCPLLTPILIDHLATHFGFPEELAAACVRSAIGAAKQNLNPPQRSDRDFLKYICVATALSQNELELETDLGIGRNLLGRIKEALGLISEQSEVVRYLAELDHEIADAVSSLASELTTSPWALQRARLSYLLLDAAGPWEQIIKEHGSDWIFDLLVRFVEKQTMSLREISAAVSELVPAACETSEPIGPEAICQLLTERGLIAADGPKKWRNLPLASQITAEAVANGMPSAILNRQGQLSRYDSDLQVALVSSAHLKAEDLLTLVREEPALSPGALRAALRRISRDIGQAEANQLLRVLAARELPTFALAVIREMMLDLPSSHGQESYTMANSGYENRTQQLDH
;
A
#
# COMPACT_ATOMS: atom_id res chain seq x y z
N MET A 1 -16.54 15.89 11.23
CA MET A 1 -15.68 16.50 10.19
C MET A 1 -16.13 17.93 9.93
N SER A 2 -15.21 18.89 9.77
CA SER A 2 -15.53 20.29 9.44
C SER A 2 -15.52 20.56 7.94
N LEU A 3 -16.15 21.66 7.49
CA LEU A 3 -16.17 22.06 6.07
C LEU A 3 -14.78 22.33 5.49
N ALA A 4 -13.85 22.85 6.30
CA ALA A 4 -12.46 23.00 5.90
C ALA A 4 -11.77 21.65 5.67
N GLN A 5 -12.02 20.66 6.54
CA GLN A 5 -11.48 19.29 6.39
C GLN A 5 -12.04 18.61 5.13
N MET A 6 -13.34 18.78 4.85
CA MET A 6 -13.95 18.26 3.63
C MET A 6 -13.34 18.92 2.38
N ARG A 7 -13.21 20.25 2.35
CA ARG A 7 -12.58 20.95 1.23
C ARG A 7 -11.14 20.51 1.00
N HIS A 8 -10.37 20.31 2.08
CA HIS A 8 -9.02 19.77 1.98
C HIS A 8 -9.02 18.34 1.39
N ARG A 9 -9.90 17.46 1.88
CA ARG A 9 -10.03 16.08 1.37
C ARG A 9 -10.56 16.00 -0.06
N LEU A 10 -11.32 17.00 -0.50
CA LEU A 10 -11.87 17.12 -1.85
C LEU A 10 -11.08 18.10 -2.73
N ALA A 11 -9.89 18.52 -2.32
CA ALA A 11 -9.10 19.54 -3.02
C ALA A 11 -8.70 19.13 -4.45
N PHE A 12 -8.76 17.83 -4.76
CA PHE A 12 -8.55 17.28 -6.10
C PHE A 12 -9.72 17.58 -7.06
N LEU A 13 -10.87 18.07 -6.56
CA LEU A 13 -11.98 18.55 -7.40
C LEU A 13 -11.80 20.03 -7.71
N ASN A 14 -11.87 20.40 -8.99
CA ASN A 14 -11.82 21.80 -9.44
C ASN A 14 -12.84 22.67 -8.65
N ALA A 15 -12.33 23.73 -8.00
CA ALA A 15 -13.10 24.53 -7.04
C ALA A 15 -14.47 25.06 -7.52
N PRO A 16 -14.61 25.58 -8.77
CA PRO A 16 -15.90 26.10 -9.24
C PRO A 16 -16.97 25.02 -9.43
N ARG A 17 -16.56 23.83 -9.89
CA ARG A 17 -17.48 22.69 -10.03
C ARG A 17 -17.91 22.16 -8.68
N LEU A 18 -16.98 22.10 -7.73
CA LEU A 18 -17.26 21.69 -6.36
C LEU A 18 -18.31 22.60 -5.70
N GLU A 19 -18.22 23.91 -5.89
CA GLU A 19 -19.20 24.87 -5.35
C GLU A 19 -20.60 24.69 -5.95
N ALA A 20 -20.72 24.52 -7.27
CA ALA A 20 -22.01 24.30 -7.92
C ALA A 20 -22.69 22.99 -7.44
N ILE A 21 -21.94 21.90 -7.36
CA ILE A 21 -22.47 20.60 -6.93
C ILE A 21 -22.85 20.65 -5.44
N THR A 22 -21.97 21.20 -4.60
CA THR A 22 -22.23 21.30 -3.16
C THR A 22 -23.45 22.16 -2.87
N GLY A 23 -23.66 23.26 -3.58
CA GLY A 23 -24.87 24.08 -3.48
C GLY A 23 -26.15 23.34 -3.90
N SER A 24 -26.10 22.61 -5.03
CA SER A 24 -27.26 21.85 -5.52
C SER A 24 -27.63 20.68 -4.59
N VAL A 25 -26.63 19.92 -4.11
CA VAL A 25 -26.85 18.81 -3.18
C VAL A 25 -27.34 19.32 -1.82
N ALA A 26 -26.77 20.41 -1.30
CA ALA A 26 -27.24 21.03 -0.06
C ALA A 26 -28.69 21.50 -0.18
N ALA A 27 -29.06 22.18 -1.27
CA ALA A 27 -30.44 22.62 -1.50
C ALA A 27 -31.43 21.43 -1.60
N ALA A 28 -31.02 20.33 -2.24
CA ALA A 28 -31.85 19.12 -2.32
C ALA A 28 -32.04 18.45 -0.96
N ILE A 29 -31.00 18.42 -0.11
CA ILE A 29 -31.08 17.93 1.26
C ILE A 29 -31.98 18.83 2.10
N ASP A 30 -31.81 20.15 2.03
CA ASP A 30 -32.64 21.11 2.76
C ASP A 30 -34.12 21.00 2.36
N HIS A 31 -34.41 20.80 1.07
CA HIS A 31 -35.76 20.57 0.59
C HIS A 31 -36.36 19.27 1.14
N ALA A 32 -35.58 18.18 1.19
CA ALA A 32 -36.01 16.91 1.76
C ALA A 32 -36.23 16.99 3.28
N LEU A 33 -35.48 17.84 3.98
CA LEU A 33 -35.54 18.03 5.43
C LEU A 33 -36.56 19.08 5.90
N ALA A 34 -37.01 19.98 5.01
CA ALA A 34 -37.95 21.06 5.32
C ALA A 34 -39.23 20.61 6.07
N PRO A 35 -39.88 19.48 5.72
CA PRO A 35 -41.07 19.01 6.44
C PRO A 35 -40.81 18.67 7.92
N ILE A 36 -39.59 18.30 8.27
CA ILE A 36 -39.21 17.85 9.62
C ILE A 36 -38.67 18.98 10.48
N LEU A 37 -37.98 19.93 9.85
CA LEU A 37 -37.60 21.19 10.49
C LEU A 37 -38.83 21.92 11.04
N GLY A 38 -39.97 21.82 10.34
CA GLY A 38 -41.25 22.38 10.79
C GLY A 38 -41.86 21.65 12.01
N ASN A 39 -41.57 20.36 12.18
CA ASN A 39 -42.16 19.51 13.22
C ASN A 39 -41.28 19.32 14.46
N GLY A 40 -40.04 19.81 14.44
CA GLY A 40 -39.12 19.76 15.60
C GLY A 40 -38.64 18.36 16.00
N LEU A 41 -38.81 17.35 15.13
CA LEU A 41 -38.53 15.94 15.45
C LEU A 41 -37.04 15.63 15.59
N VAL A 42 -36.16 16.42 14.95
CA VAL A 42 -34.70 16.21 14.95
C VAL A 42 -33.98 17.52 15.29
N PRO A 43 -32.99 17.52 16.21
CA PRO A 43 -32.20 18.72 16.51
C PRO A 43 -31.48 19.26 15.26
N ARG A 44 -31.47 20.59 15.08
CA ARG A 44 -30.79 21.26 13.95
C ARG A 44 -29.31 20.87 13.81
N GLY A 45 -28.62 20.65 14.93
CA GLY A 45 -27.23 20.20 14.91
C GLY A 45 -27.05 18.83 14.23
N THR A 46 -27.94 17.89 14.53
CA THR A 46 -27.96 16.55 13.91
C THR A 46 -28.27 16.63 12.42
N LEU A 47 -29.24 17.48 12.03
CA LEU A 47 -29.60 17.69 10.63
C LEU A 47 -28.41 18.25 9.82
N ASN A 48 -27.73 19.27 10.35
CA ASN A 48 -26.55 19.84 9.70
C ASN A 48 -25.42 18.82 9.55
N ALA A 49 -25.18 18.00 10.57
CA ALA A 49 -24.17 16.96 10.52
C ALA A 49 -24.51 15.85 9.51
N ALA A 50 -25.78 15.43 9.44
CA ALA A 50 -26.27 14.46 8.46
C ALA A 50 -26.18 15.01 7.04
N ALA A 51 -26.62 16.24 6.80
CA ALA A 51 -26.53 16.91 5.50
C ALA A 51 -25.09 17.01 5.02
N PHE A 52 -24.18 17.39 5.91
CA PHE A 52 -22.75 17.46 5.61
C PHE A 52 -22.15 16.09 5.28
N THR A 53 -22.57 15.04 6.00
CA THR A 53 -22.12 13.66 5.77
C THR A 53 -22.61 13.14 4.43
N LEU A 54 -23.87 13.38 4.07
CA LEU A 54 -24.41 13.01 2.74
C LEU A 54 -23.73 13.75 1.61
N LEU A 55 -23.48 15.05 1.80
CA LEU A 55 -22.75 15.84 0.82
C LEU A 55 -21.35 15.26 0.61
N TYR A 56 -20.63 14.98 1.70
CA TYR A 56 -19.32 14.35 1.61
C TYR A 56 -19.38 12.99 0.91
N ALA A 57 -20.30 12.10 1.32
CA ALA A 57 -20.45 10.78 0.72
C ALA A 57 -20.76 10.86 -0.78
N ALA A 58 -21.65 11.77 -1.20
CA ALA A 58 -21.98 11.97 -2.61
C ALA A 58 -20.76 12.43 -3.45
N MET A 59 -19.93 13.32 -2.89
CA MET A 59 -18.72 13.79 -3.57
C MET A 59 -17.60 12.74 -3.57
N ARG A 60 -17.43 12.04 -2.44
CA ARG A 60 -16.45 10.98 -2.24
C ARG A 60 -16.72 9.81 -3.19
N HIS A 61 -17.98 9.41 -3.29
CA HIS A 61 -18.44 8.29 -4.12
C HIS A 61 -19.02 8.73 -5.46
N ARG A 62 -18.63 9.89 -5.99
CA ARG A 62 -19.21 10.44 -7.23
C ARG A 62 -19.20 9.46 -8.40
N SER A 63 -18.13 8.67 -8.57
CA SER A 63 -18.03 7.67 -9.65
C SER A 63 -18.89 6.43 -9.42
N TRP A 64 -19.44 6.29 -8.22
CA TRP A 64 -20.29 5.20 -7.78
C TRP A 64 -21.74 5.65 -7.53
N LEU A 65 -22.10 6.89 -7.84
CA LEU A 65 -23.47 7.38 -7.61
C LEU A 65 -24.52 6.53 -8.35
N SER A 66 -24.18 5.95 -9.49
CA SER A 66 -25.05 5.06 -10.28
C SER A 66 -25.20 3.66 -9.69
N CYS A 67 -24.39 3.29 -8.70
CA CYS A 67 -24.40 2.00 -8.01
C CYS A 67 -25.69 1.84 -7.17
N PRO A 68 -26.55 0.85 -7.46
CA PRO A 68 -27.75 0.58 -6.67
C PRO A 68 -27.47 0.42 -5.17
N LEU A 69 -26.40 -0.27 -4.79
CA LEU A 69 -26.04 -0.51 -3.38
C LEU A 69 -25.64 0.74 -2.59
N LEU A 70 -25.15 1.79 -3.23
CA LEU A 70 -24.74 3.00 -2.52
C LEU A 70 -25.93 3.64 -1.76
N THR A 71 -27.12 3.61 -2.36
CA THR A 71 -28.32 4.20 -1.76
C THR A 71 -28.71 3.53 -0.44
N PRO A 72 -28.98 2.21 -0.37
CA PRO A 72 -29.32 1.56 0.89
C PRO A 72 -28.21 1.66 1.95
N ILE A 73 -26.94 1.67 1.55
CA ILE A 73 -25.81 1.86 2.49
C ILE A 73 -25.86 3.24 3.16
N LEU A 74 -26.12 4.30 2.38
CA LEU A 74 -26.24 5.64 2.95
C LEU A 74 -27.53 5.82 3.76
N ILE A 75 -28.60 5.10 3.42
CA ILE A 75 -29.85 5.08 4.20
C ILE A 75 -29.59 4.46 5.58
N ASP A 76 -28.99 3.27 5.61
CA ASP A 76 -28.60 2.60 6.84
C ASP A 76 -27.67 3.49 7.68
N HIS A 77 -26.71 4.15 7.05
CA HIS A 77 -25.82 5.08 7.76
C HIS A 77 -26.58 6.23 8.44
N LEU A 78 -27.52 6.87 7.75
CA LEU A 78 -28.34 7.93 8.35
C LEU A 78 -29.23 7.42 9.47
N ALA A 79 -29.86 6.26 9.27
CA ALA A 79 -30.77 5.67 10.24
C ALA A 79 -30.03 5.29 11.53
N THR A 80 -28.88 4.61 11.40
CA THR A 80 -28.12 4.08 12.52
C THR A 80 -27.28 5.14 13.23
N HIS A 81 -26.60 6.02 12.49
CA HIS A 81 -25.66 6.98 13.08
C HIS A 81 -26.35 8.28 13.54
N PHE A 82 -27.39 8.71 12.84
CA PHE A 82 -28.07 9.98 13.14
C PHE A 82 -29.48 9.77 13.72
N GLY A 83 -29.95 8.53 13.83
CA GLY A 83 -31.27 8.20 14.40
C GLY A 83 -32.44 8.61 13.51
N PHE A 84 -32.23 8.71 12.19
CA PHE A 84 -33.28 9.10 11.27
C PHE A 84 -34.27 7.95 11.07
N PRO A 85 -35.60 8.22 11.02
CA PRO A 85 -36.54 7.24 10.52
C PRO A 85 -36.15 6.79 9.11
N GLU A 86 -36.27 5.51 8.80
CA GLU A 86 -35.79 4.91 7.55
C GLU A 86 -36.38 5.59 6.30
N GLU A 87 -37.69 5.86 6.31
CA GLU A 87 -38.37 6.56 5.21
C GLU A 87 -37.77 7.95 4.94
N LEU A 88 -37.41 8.67 6.01
CA LEU A 88 -36.77 9.97 5.92
C LEU A 88 -35.34 9.85 5.40
N ALA A 89 -34.55 8.93 5.97
CA ALA A 89 -33.21 8.65 5.49
C ALA A 89 -33.24 8.34 3.98
N ALA A 90 -34.20 7.53 3.54
CA ALA A 90 -34.42 7.19 2.15
C ALA A 90 -34.79 8.41 1.28
N ALA A 91 -35.68 9.29 1.75
CA ALA A 91 -36.00 10.53 1.04
C ALA A 91 -34.78 11.46 0.90
N CYS A 92 -34.01 11.65 1.97
CA CYS A 92 -32.82 12.51 1.97
C CYS A 92 -31.73 11.97 1.03
N VAL A 93 -31.41 10.68 1.15
CA VAL A 93 -30.37 10.04 0.33
C VAL A 93 -30.76 10.07 -1.15
N ARG A 94 -32.00 9.72 -1.50
CA ARG A 94 -32.45 9.74 -2.90
C ARG A 94 -32.40 11.15 -3.50
N SER A 95 -32.81 12.16 -2.74
CA SER A 95 -32.71 13.57 -3.18
C SER A 95 -31.26 14.01 -3.36
N ALA A 96 -30.38 13.70 -2.40
CA ALA A 96 -28.96 14.04 -2.46
C ALA A 96 -28.25 13.35 -3.64
N ILE A 97 -28.43 12.04 -3.81
CA ILE A 97 -27.88 11.27 -4.92
C ILE A 97 -28.46 11.75 -6.25
N GLY A 98 -29.76 12.04 -6.31
CA GLY A 98 -30.42 12.57 -7.51
C GLY A 98 -29.82 13.90 -7.96
N ALA A 99 -29.68 14.86 -7.04
CA ALA A 99 -29.04 16.14 -7.32
C ALA A 99 -27.57 15.97 -7.72
N ALA A 100 -26.83 15.10 -7.04
CA ALA A 100 -25.43 14.82 -7.38
C ALA A 100 -25.32 14.23 -8.80
N LYS A 101 -26.15 13.25 -9.15
CA LYS A 101 -26.19 12.61 -10.48
C LYS A 101 -26.40 13.62 -11.60
N GLN A 102 -27.35 14.54 -11.44
CA GLN A 102 -27.67 15.57 -12.43
C GLN A 102 -26.48 16.50 -12.73
N ASN A 103 -25.64 16.77 -11.73
CA ASN A 103 -24.49 17.66 -11.90
C ASN A 103 -23.20 16.93 -12.29
N LEU A 104 -23.06 15.65 -11.93
CA LEU A 104 -21.82 14.89 -12.06
C LEU A 104 -21.79 13.95 -13.26
N ASN A 105 -22.94 13.58 -13.83
CA ASN A 105 -23.06 12.58 -14.91
C ASN A 105 -22.21 11.32 -14.64
N PRO A 106 -22.45 10.63 -13.52
CA PRO A 106 -21.59 9.55 -13.07
C PRO A 106 -21.64 8.35 -14.02
N PRO A 107 -20.50 7.64 -14.21
CA PRO A 107 -20.47 6.44 -15.03
C PRO A 107 -21.37 5.34 -14.45
N GLN A 108 -21.82 4.42 -15.30
CA GLN A 108 -22.47 3.20 -14.84
C GLN A 108 -21.40 2.23 -14.35
N ARG A 109 -21.56 1.73 -13.13
CA ARG A 109 -20.64 0.80 -12.47
C ARG A 109 -21.41 -0.28 -11.73
N SER A 110 -20.77 -1.43 -11.57
CA SER A 110 -21.36 -2.59 -10.90
C SER A 110 -21.31 -2.45 -9.38
N ASP A 111 -22.30 -3.03 -8.71
CA ASP A 111 -22.34 -3.18 -7.25
C ASP A 111 -21.11 -3.95 -6.74
N ARG A 112 -20.69 -4.98 -7.49
CA ARG A 112 -19.48 -5.76 -7.20
C ARG A 112 -18.21 -4.92 -7.15
N ASP A 113 -17.99 -4.04 -8.13
CA ASP A 113 -16.80 -3.19 -8.16
C ASP A 113 -16.80 -2.17 -7.02
N PHE A 114 -17.98 -1.65 -6.66
CA PHE A 114 -18.15 -0.76 -5.53
C PHE A 114 -17.83 -1.47 -4.21
N LEU A 115 -18.35 -2.68 -4.00
CA LEU A 115 -18.06 -3.48 -2.81
C LEU A 115 -16.58 -3.84 -2.72
N LYS A 116 -15.93 -4.22 -3.83
CA LYS A 116 -14.48 -4.44 -3.85
C LYS A 116 -13.71 -3.18 -3.45
N TYR A 117 -14.12 -2.00 -3.94
CA TYR A 117 -13.54 -0.72 -3.52
C TYR A 117 -13.65 -0.50 -2.00
N ILE A 118 -14.82 -0.73 -1.41
CA ILE A 118 -15.02 -0.59 0.04
C ILE A 118 -14.20 -1.63 0.81
N CYS A 119 -14.14 -2.88 0.33
CA CYS A 119 -13.35 -3.95 0.95
C CYS A 119 -11.85 -3.61 0.96
N VAL A 120 -11.32 -3.11 -0.16
CA VAL A 120 -9.92 -2.70 -0.24
C VAL A 120 -9.62 -1.53 0.70
N ALA A 121 -10.48 -0.51 0.74
CA ALA A 121 -10.33 0.60 1.67
C ALA A 121 -10.38 0.14 3.13
N THR A 122 -11.26 -0.82 3.44
CA THR A 122 -11.41 -1.39 4.79
C THR A 122 -10.19 -2.23 5.19
N ALA A 123 -9.70 -3.09 4.29
CA ALA A 123 -8.55 -3.95 4.53
C ALA A 123 -7.26 -3.15 4.78
N LEU A 124 -7.11 -1.99 4.13
CA LEU A 124 -5.93 -1.14 4.27
C LEU A 124 -5.99 -0.17 5.45
N SER A 125 -7.16 0.01 6.07
CA SER A 125 -7.30 0.95 7.17
C SER A 125 -6.89 0.31 8.50
N GLN A 126 -6.04 1.03 9.23
CA GLN A 126 -5.69 0.70 10.61
C GLN A 126 -6.63 1.36 11.63
N ASN A 127 -7.40 2.37 11.22
CA ASN A 127 -8.26 3.18 12.08
C ASN A 127 -9.69 3.25 11.53
N GLU A 128 -10.63 2.61 12.22
CA GLU A 128 -12.05 2.55 11.80
C GLU A 128 -12.74 3.92 11.83
N LEU A 129 -12.37 4.79 12.79
CA LEU A 129 -12.95 6.14 12.88
C LEU A 129 -12.51 6.99 11.69
N GLU A 130 -11.25 6.86 11.29
CA GLU A 130 -10.74 7.53 10.09
C GLU A 130 -11.36 6.94 8.82
N LEU A 131 -11.58 5.63 8.77
CA LEU A 131 -12.23 4.95 7.64
C LEU A 131 -13.69 5.39 7.46
N GLU A 132 -14.46 5.44 8.54
CA GLU A 132 -15.83 5.99 8.54
C GLU A 132 -15.80 7.43 8.01
N THR A 133 -14.86 8.23 8.47
CA THR A 133 -14.71 9.62 8.03
C THR A 133 -14.27 9.72 6.57
N ASP A 134 -13.42 8.81 6.09
CA ASP A 134 -12.88 8.83 4.72
C ASP A 134 -13.84 8.28 3.67
N LEU A 135 -14.63 7.28 4.05
CA LEU A 135 -15.64 6.70 3.18
C LEU A 135 -16.99 7.38 3.33
N GLY A 136 -17.30 8.03 4.45
CA GLY A 136 -18.65 8.55 4.69
C GLY A 136 -19.71 7.45 4.70
N ILE A 137 -19.34 6.26 5.18
CA ILE A 137 -20.18 5.07 5.28
C ILE A 137 -20.19 4.60 6.74
N GLY A 138 -21.33 4.08 7.20
CA GLY A 138 -21.52 3.68 8.58
C GLY A 138 -20.64 2.52 9.06
N ARG A 139 -20.28 2.57 10.35
CA ARG A 139 -19.45 1.55 11.01
C ARG A 139 -20.00 0.14 10.95
N ASN A 140 -21.32 -0.03 10.92
CA ASN A 140 -21.94 -1.36 10.91
C ASN A 140 -21.49 -2.15 9.67
N LEU A 141 -21.55 -1.53 8.48
CA LEU A 141 -21.07 -2.18 7.25
C LEU A 141 -19.55 -2.41 7.29
N LEU A 142 -18.78 -1.40 7.71
CA LEU A 142 -17.32 -1.50 7.76
C LEU A 142 -16.86 -2.58 8.74
N GLY A 143 -17.50 -2.68 9.91
CA GLY A 143 -17.27 -3.71 10.91
C GLY A 143 -17.57 -5.10 10.36
N ARG A 144 -18.72 -5.30 9.70
CA ARG A 144 -19.06 -6.57 9.05
C ARG A 144 -18.05 -6.98 7.99
N ILE A 145 -17.62 -6.04 7.14
CA ILE A 145 -16.60 -6.31 6.12
C ILE A 145 -15.28 -6.71 6.79
N LYS A 146 -14.88 -6.02 7.86
CA LYS A 146 -13.65 -6.31 8.59
C LYS A 146 -13.69 -7.67 9.30
N GLU A 147 -14.81 -8.01 9.93
CA GLU A 147 -15.05 -9.34 10.51
C GLU A 147 -14.95 -10.42 9.45
N ALA A 148 -15.60 -10.23 8.29
CA ALA A 148 -15.53 -11.17 7.17
C ALA A 148 -14.10 -11.33 6.63
N LEU A 149 -13.35 -10.24 6.48
CA LEU A 149 -11.94 -10.28 6.08
C LEU A 149 -11.06 -11.02 7.10
N GLY A 150 -11.32 -10.82 8.40
CA GLY A 150 -10.61 -11.51 9.49
C GLY A 150 -10.81 -13.02 9.44
N LEU A 151 -12.06 -13.47 9.28
CA LEU A 151 -12.40 -14.90 9.22
C LEU A 151 -11.74 -15.61 8.04
N ILE A 152 -11.54 -14.91 6.92
CA ILE A 152 -10.88 -15.52 5.75
C ILE A 152 -9.37 -15.66 5.95
N SER A 153 -8.75 -14.75 6.69
CA SER A 153 -7.32 -14.85 7.02
C SER A 153 -6.97 -16.07 7.88
N GLU A 154 -7.96 -16.62 8.61
CA GLU A 154 -7.79 -17.76 9.51
C GLU A 154 -7.97 -19.14 8.82
N GLN A 155 -8.01 -19.21 7.48
CA GLN A 155 -8.14 -20.46 6.70
C GLN A 155 -9.32 -21.37 7.09
N SER A 156 -10.38 -20.82 7.66
CA SER A 156 -11.57 -21.61 8.03
C SER A 156 -12.50 -21.79 6.82
N GLU A 157 -12.96 -23.03 6.61
CA GLU A 157 -13.90 -23.40 5.53
C GLU A 157 -15.15 -22.48 5.55
N VAL A 158 -15.26 -21.68 4.48
CA VAL A 158 -16.46 -20.99 3.96
C VAL A 158 -17.54 -20.68 5.01
N VAL A 159 -17.43 -19.51 5.63
CA VAL A 159 -18.46 -18.98 6.52
C VAL A 159 -19.71 -18.61 5.69
N ARG A 160 -20.82 -19.32 5.93
CA ARG A 160 -22.14 -18.96 5.43
C ARG A 160 -22.61 -17.68 6.13
N TYR A 161 -22.72 -16.57 5.40
CA TYR A 161 -23.29 -15.31 5.91
C TYR A 161 -24.70 -15.02 5.38
N LEU A 162 -25.40 -14.11 6.09
CA LEU A 162 -26.83 -13.79 6.16
C LEU A 162 -27.50 -13.30 4.84
N ALA A 163 -28.83 -13.13 4.85
CA ALA A 163 -29.67 -13.53 3.71
C ALA A 163 -29.83 -12.57 2.51
N GLU A 164 -29.48 -11.27 2.56
CA GLU A 164 -29.96 -10.31 1.52
C GLU A 164 -28.89 -9.38 0.92
N LEU A 165 -27.85 -9.00 1.66
CA LEU A 165 -26.69 -8.23 1.16
C LEU A 165 -25.37 -8.99 1.30
N ASP A 166 -25.36 -10.02 2.15
CA ASP A 166 -24.11 -10.69 2.49
C ASP A 166 -23.65 -11.64 1.40
N HIS A 167 -24.47 -12.02 0.42
CA HIS A 167 -23.98 -12.82 -0.71
C HIS A 167 -23.06 -12.01 -1.61
N GLU A 168 -23.44 -10.78 -1.99
CA GLU A 168 -22.59 -9.93 -2.84
C GLU A 168 -21.35 -9.45 -2.08
N ILE A 169 -21.49 -9.14 -0.79
CA ILE A 169 -20.35 -8.83 0.08
C ILE A 169 -19.45 -10.05 0.21
N ALA A 170 -19.99 -11.23 0.53
CA ALA A 170 -19.21 -12.46 0.64
C ALA A 170 -18.51 -12.82 -0.66
N ASP A 171 -19.15 -12.64 -1.81
CA ASP A 171 -18.55 -12.88 -3.12
C ASP A 171 -17.41 -11.88 -3.40
N ALA A 172 -17.61 -10.60 -3.07
CA ALA A 172 -16.58 -9.57 -3.22
C ALA A 172 -15.38 -9.83 -2.29
N VAL A 173 -15.65 -10.15 -1.02
CA VAL A 173 -14.63 -10.45 -0.01
C VAL A 173 -13.92 -11.76 -0.34
N SER A 174 -14.62 -12.82 -0.76
CA SER A 174 -14.01 -14.10 -1.17
C SER A 174 -13.16 -13.94 -2.42
N SER A 175 -13.62 -13.16 -3.41
CA SER A 175 -12.81 -12.82 -4.59
C SER A 175 -11.54 -12.08 -4.18
N LEU A 176 -11.65 -11.09 -3.28
CA LEU A 176 -10.51 -10.32 -2.81
C LEU A 176 -9.53 -11.19 -1.99
N ALA A 177 -10.06 -12.07 -1.16
CA ALA A 177 -9.26 -12.97 -0.35
C ALA A 177 -8.52 -14.03 -1.18
N SER A 178 -9.17 -14.58 -2.21
CA SER A 178 -8.50 -15.45 -3.17
C SER A 178 -7.35 -14.71 -3.86
N GLU A 179 -7.58 -13.47 -4.29
CA GLU A 179 -6.54 -12.63 -4.89
C GLU A 179 -5.40 -12.39 -3.89
N LEU A 180 -5.71 -12.04 -2.64
CA LEU A 180 -4.74 -11.80 -1.56
C LEU A 180 -3.89 -13.02 -1.20
N THR A 181 -4.50 -14.21 -1.21
CA THR A 181 -3.80 -15.48 -0.95
C THR A 181 -2.76 -15.74 -2.03
N THR A 182 -3.07 -15.40 -3.28
CA THR A 182 -2.14 -15.56 -4.42
C THR A 182 -1.13 -14.41 -4.53
N SER A 183 -1.52 -13.20 -4.16
CA SER A 183 -0.78 -11.96 -4.37
C SER A 183 -1.06 -10.99 -3.20
N PRO A 184 -0.27 -11.04 -2.11
CA PRO A 184 -0.51 -10.20 -0.93
C PRO A 184 -0.51 -8.68 -1.23
N TRP A 185 0.21 -8.27 -2.28
CA TRP A 185 0.28 -6.89 -2.76
C TRP A 185 -0.92 -6.45 -3.64
N ALA A 186 -1.86 -7.36 -3.94
CA ALA A 186 -3.03 -7.08 -4.78
C ALA A 186 -3.90 -5.94 -4.22
N LEU A 187 -3.94 -5.74 -2.89
CA LEU A 187 -4.64 -4.63 -2.26
C LEU A 187 -4.09 -3.27 -2.69
N GLN A 188 -2.77 -3.11 -2.77
CA GLN A 188 -2.17 -1.83 -3.15
C GLN A 188 -2.37 -1.53 -4.63
N ARG A 189 -2.33 -2.58 -5.46
CA ARG A 189 -2.72 -2.45 -6.86
C ARG A 189 -4.17 -2.04 -6.98
N ALA A 190 -5.09 -2.73 -6.31
CA ALA A 190 -6.51 -2.41 -6.36
C ALA A 190 -6.77 -0.98 -5.85
N ARG A 191 -6.11 -0.57 -4.77
CA ARG A 191 -6.13 0.82 -4.28
C ARG A 191 -5.71 1.80 -5.37
N LEU A 192 -4.59 1.55 -6.06
CA LEU A 192 -4.15 2.37 -7.17
C LEU A 192 -5.19 2.39 -8.30
N SER A 193 -5.73 1.23 -8.69
CA SER A 193 -6.79 1.15 -9.69
C SER A 193 -7.99 2.02 -9.30
N TYR A 194 -8.48 1.94 -8.07
CA TYR A 194 -9.62 2.74 -7.60
C TYR A 194 -9.32 4.24 -7.53
N LEU A 195 -8.10 4.63 -7.14
CA LEU A 195 -7.68 6.04 -7.19
C LEU A 195 -7.70 6.59 -8.63
N LEU A 196 -7.30 5.76 -9.58
CA LEU A 196 -7.21 6.14 -10.98
C LEU A 196 -8.52 5.96 -11.75
N LEU A 197 -9.44 5.11 -11.31
CA LEU A 197 -10.74 4.90 -11.95
C LEU A 197 -11.61 6.17 -11.98
N ASP A 198 -11.35 7.11 -11.07
CA ASP A 198 -12.00 8.42 -11.08
C ASP A 198 -11.43 9.37 -12.17
N ALA A 199 -10.42 8.94 -12.93
CA ALA A 199 -9.84 9.68 -14.04
C ALA A 199 -10.83 9.77 -15.19
N ALA A 200 -11.21 11.00 -15.53
CA ALA A 200 -12.03 11.24 -16.70
C ALA A 200 -11.29 10.85 -18.00
N GLY A 201 -12.05 10.54 -19.05
CA GLY A 201 -11.52 10.33 -20.39
C GLY A 201 -11.05 8.89 -20.65
N PRO A 202 -10.02 8.68 -21.48
CA PRO A 202 -9.64 7.35 -21.97
C PRO A 202 -9.02 6.46 -20.87
N TRP A 203 -8.56 7.07 -19.76
CA TRP A 203 -7.87 6.38 -18.67
C TRP A 203 -8.69 5.27 -18.02
N GLU A 204 -9.99 5.51 -17.81
CA GLU A 204 -10.85 4.49 -17.20
C GLU A 204 -10.90 3.23 -18.07
N GLN A 205 -11.01 3.39 -19.39
CA GLN A 205 -11.03 2.28 -20.33
C GLN A 205 -9.69 1.55 -20.37
N ILE A 206 -8.59 2.30 -20.49
CA ILE A 206 -7.23 1.75 -20.51
C ILE A 206 -6.94 0.94 -19.24
N ILE A 207 -7.30 1.48 -18.07
CA ILE A 207 -7.06 0.80 -16.79
C ILE A 207 -7.95 -0.44 -16.65
N LYS A 208 -9.18 -0.43 -17.16
CA LYS A 208 -10.06 -1.60 -17.17
C LYS A 208 -9.54 -2.70 -18.11
N GLU A 209 -9.06 -2.32 -19.30
CA GLU A 209 -8.62 -3.26 -20.35
C GLU A 209 -7.24 -3.84 -20.07
N HIS A 210 -6.32 -3.02 -19.53
CA HIS A 210 -4.91 -3.37 -19.40
C HIS A 210 -4.41 -3.43 -17.96
N GLY A 211 -5.27 -3.10 -16.99
CA GLY A 211 -4.90 -3.03 -15.57
C GLY A 211 -4.07 -1.80 -15.22
N SER A 212 -3.72 -1.69 -13.93
CA SER A 212 -2.87 -0.61 -13.40
C SER A 212 -1.44 -1.03 -13.10
N ASP A 213 -1.01 -2.23 -13.54
CA ASP A 213 0.32 -2.79 -13.23
C ASP A 213 1.44 -1.88 -13.76
N TRP A 214 1.33 -1.42 -15.01
CA TRP A 214 2.34 -0.55 -15.63
C TRP A 214 2.42 0.84 -14.97
N ILE A 215 1.29 1.37 -14.47
CA ILE A 215 1.27 2.63 -13.70
C ILE A 215 1.92 2.42 -12.35
N PHE A 216 1.68 1.26 -11.74
CA PHE A 216 2.33 0.88 -10.49
C PHE A 216 3.86 0.84 -10.66
N ASP A 217 4.35 0.15 -11.69
CA ASP A 217 5.78 0.10 -12.01
C ASP A 217 6.36 1.50 -12.28
N LEU A 218 5.61 2.39 -12.93
CA LEU A 218 6.03 3.77 -13.11
C LEU A 218 6.15 4.51 -11.76
N LEU A 219 5.23 4.30 -10.82
CA LEU A 219 5.31 4.88 -9.48
C LEU A 219 6.52 4.34 -8.69
N VAL A 220 6.86 3.06 -8.85
CA VAL A 220 8.08 2.49 -8.24
C VAL A 220 9.31 3.25 -8.73
N ARG A 221 9.43 3.53 -10.04
CA ARG A 221 10.55 4.33 -10.58
C ARG A 221 10.59 5.75 -10.02
N PHE A 222 9.43 6.37 -9.82
CA PHE A 222 9.35 7.69 -9.20
C PHE A 222 9.87 7.68 -7.77
N VAL A 223 9.56 6.62 -7.00
CA VAL A 223 9.99 6.49 -5.61
C VAL A 223 11.48 6.18 -5.50
N GLU A 224 12.01 5.35 -6.40
CA GLU A 224 13.45 5.09 -6.50
C GLU A 224 14.26 6.35 -6.85
N LYS A 225 13.80 7.11 -7.86
CA LYS A 225 14.51 8.29 -8.35
C LYS A 225 14.23 9.57 -7.58
N GLN A 226 13.16 9.61 -6.78
CA GLN A 226 12.56 10.78 -6.14
C GLN A 226 12.02 11.84 -7.13
N THR A 227 12.82 12.21 -8.13
CA THR A 227 12.45 13.14 -9.20
C THR A 227 12.75 12.53 -10.57
N MET A 228 11.83 12.68 -11.53
CA MET A 228 12.01 12.26 -12.93
C MET A 228 11.72 13.41 -13.89
N SER A 229 12.53 13.51 -14.94
CA SER A 229 12.29 14.41 -16.07
C SER A 229 11.28 13.83 -17.07
N LEU A 230 10.63 14.67 -17.87
CA LEU A 230 9.70 14.23 -18.93
C LEU A 230 10.34 13.22 -19.89
N ARG A 231 11.63 13.37 -20.18
CA ARG A 231 12.37 12.44 -21.05
C ARG A 231 12.50 11.06 -20.42
N GLU A 232 12.80 10.99 -19.13
CA GLU A 232 12.87 9.73 -18.38
C GLU A 232 11.49 9.08 -18.23
N ILE A 233 10.46 9.90 -18.00
CA ILE A 233 9.08 9.43 -17.94
C ILE A 233 8.67 8.87 -19.29
N SER A 234 8.92 9.59 -20.38
CA SER A 234 8.65 9.12 -21.74
C SER A 234 9.34 7.79 -22.03
N ALA A 235 10.62 7.64 -21.67
CA ALA A 235 11.34 6.38 -21.83
C ALA A 235 10.72 5.24 -21.00
N ALA A 236 10.31 5.52 -19.75
CA ALA A 236 9.66 4.54 -18.91
C ALA A 236 8.27 4.14 -19.43
N VAL A 237 7.49 5.10 -19.91
CA VAL A 237 6.16 4.88 -20.50
C VAL A 237 6.27 4.02 -21.75
N SER A 238 7.21 4.32 -22.66
CA SER A 238 7.44 3.47 -23.84
C SER A 238 7.91 2.06 -23.50
N GLU A 239 8.50 1.85 -22.33
CA GLU A 239 8.95 0.52 -21.88
C GLU A 239 7.85 -0.27 -21.16
N LEU A 240 7.00 0.41 -20.39
CA LEU A 240 6.03 -0.19 -19.48
C LEU A 240 4.62 -0.28 -20.07
N VAL A 241 4.22 0.65 -20.94
CA VAL A 241 2.88 0.67 -21.51
C VAL A 241 2.70 -0.54 -22.44
N PRO A 242 1.63 -1.34 -22.27
CA PRO A 242 1.31 -2.42 -23.18
C PRO A 242 1.16 -1.92 -24.62
N ALA A 243 1.72 -2.64 -25.60
CA ALA A 243 1.60 -2.28 -27.02
C ALA A 243 0.14 -2.14 -27.51
N ALA A 244 -0.80 -2.80 -26.83
CA ALA A 244 -2.23 -2.70 -27.10
C ALA A 244 -2.85 -1.33 -26.75
N CYS A 245 -2.18 -0.51 -25.92
CA CYS A 245 -2.61 0.85 -25.59
C CYS A 245 -2.29 1.87 -26.69
N GLU A 246 -1.60 1.49 -27.77
CA GLU A 246 -1.08 2.43 -28.79
C GLU A 246 -2.10 2.82 -29.89
N THR A 247 -3.31 2.24 -29.89
CA THR A 247 -4.11 2.13 -31.13
C THR A 247 -5.28 3.11 -31.35
N SER A 248 -5.37 4.27 -30.69
CA SER A 248 -6.34 5.31 -31.15
C SER A 248 -5.97 6.76 -30.85
N GLU A 249 -5.35 7.04 -29.69
CA GLU A 249 -4.64 8.29 -29.41
C GLU A 249 -3.43 7.92 -28.54
N PRO A 250 -2.20 8.21 -28.98
CA PRO A 250 -1.03 7.86 -28.20
C PRO A 250 -1.09 8.56 -26.85
N ILE A 251 -1.05 7.76 -25.79
CA ILE A 251 -1.01 8.26 -24.42
C ILE A 251 0.33 8.98 -24.23
N GLY A 252 0.32 10.30 -24.36
CA GLY A 252 1.50 11.12 -24.14
C GLY A 252 1.98 11.03 -22.68
N PRO A 253 3.31 11.06 -22.42
CA PRO A 253 3.85 11.08 -21.07
C PRO A 253 3.35 12.28 -20.26
N GLU A 254 3.04 13.41 -20.91
CA GLU A 254 2.41 14.57 -20.28
C GLU A 254 1.01 14.26 -19.74
N ALA A 255 0.21 13.49 -20.47
CA ALA A 255 -1.13 13.10 -20.03
C ALA A 255 -1.06 12.19 -18.80
N ILE A 256 -0.08 11.27 -18.75
CA ILE A 256 0.19 10.45 -17.56
C ILE A 256 0.61 11.33 -16.39
N CYS A 257 1.53 12.27 -16.61
CA CYS A 257 1.99 13.17 -15.56
C CYS A 257 0.84 14.01 -15.00
N GLN A 258 -0.02 14.52 -15.89
CA GLN A 258 -1.20 15.27 -15.51
C GLN A 258 -2.14 14.40 -14.66
N LEU A 259 -2.47 13.18 -15.12
CA LEU A 259 -3.28 12.24 -14.36
C LEU A 259 -2.71 12.00 -12.96
N LEU A 260 -1.44 11.63 -12.86
CA LEU A 260 -0.79 11.32 -11.58
C LEU A 260 -0.70 12.56 -10.67
N THR A 261 -0.55 13.76 -11.25
CA THR A 261 -0.55 15.03 -10.51
C THR A 261 -1.94 15.34 -9.96
N GLU A 262 -2.99 15.20 -10.77
CA GLU A 262 -4.39 15.39 -10.35
C GLU A 262 -4.79 14.44 -9.22
N ARG A 263 -4.15 13.26 -9.15
CA ARG A 263 -4.35 12.26 -8.10
C ARG A 263 -3.45 12.43 -6.87
N GLY A 264 -2.61 13.46 -6.84
CA GLY A 264 -1.70 13.68 -5.72
C GLY A 264 -0.68 12.56 -5.53
N LEU A 265 -0.33 11.85 -6.61
CA LEU A 265 0.70 10.81 -6.60
C LEU A 265 2.09 11.40 -6.91
N ILE A 266 2.12 12.43 -7.75
CA ILE A 266 3.33 13.20 -8.07
C ILE A 266 3.03 14.70 -8.06
N ALA A 267 4.07 15.54 -8.04
CA ALA A 267 3.96 16.98 -8.16
C ALA A 267 5.03 17.54 -9.08
N ALA A 268 4.74 18.65 -9.77
CA ALA A 268 5.75 19.36 -10.55
C ALA A 268 6.89 19.85 -9.63
N ASP A 269 8.12 19.63 -10.06
CA ASP A 269 9.37 20.01 -9.37
C ASP A 269 10.21 20.97 -10.26
N GLY A 270 9.55 21.63 -11.20
CA GLY A 270 10.15 22.52 -12.19
C GLY A 270 9.66 22.24 -13.61
N PRO A 271 10.22 22.93 -14.61
CA PRO A 271 9.85 22.73 -16.01
C PRO A 271 10.14 21.28 -16.42
N LYS A 272 9.09 20.53 -16.76
CA LYS A 272 9.20 19.14 -17.24
C LYS A 272 9.90 18.20 -16.25
N LYS A 273 9.75 18.45 -14.95
CA LYS A 273 10.22 17.56 -13.88
C LYS A 273 9.11 17.34 -12.87
N TRP A 274 9.02 16.11 -12.37
CA TRP A 274 8.04 15.73 -11.36
C TRP A 274 8.72 14.95 -10.25
N ARG A 275 8.30 15.20 -9.02
CA ARG A 275 8.72 14.46 -7.83
C ARG A 275 7.59 13.59 -7.31
N ASN A 276 7.93 12.47 -6.69
CA ASN A 276 6.96 11.64 -5.98
C ASN A 276 6.33 12.40 -4.79
N LEU A 277 5.09 12.08 -4.48
CA LEU A 277 4.40 12.52 -3.26
C LEU A 277 4.33 11.38 -2.22
N PRO A 278 4.03 11.70 -0.94
CA PRO A 278 3.97 10.70 0.12
C PRO A 278 3.01 9.54 -0.18
N LEU A 279 1.88 9.80 -0.83
CA LEU A 279 0.91 8.77 -1.18
C LEU A 279 1.49 7.72 -2.16
N ALA A 280 2.23 8.15 -3.18
CA ALA A 280 2.90 7.21 -4.10
C ALA A 280 3.95 6.37 -3.38
N SER A 281 4.70 6.97 -2.46
CA SER A 281 5.69 6.28 -1.64
C SER A 281 5.04 5.26 -0.70
N GLN A 282 3.90 5.61 -0.09
CA GLN A 282 3.15 4.70 0.76
C GLN A 282 2.65 3.49 -0.02
N ILE A 283 1.97 3.71 -1.15
CA ILE A 283 1.39 2.64 -1.99
C ILE A 283 2.47 1.67 -2.46
N THR A 284 3.62 2.19 -2.90
CA THR A 284 4.72 1.36 -3.41
C THR A 284 5.48 0.64 -2.30
N ALA A 285 5.80 1.30 -1.19
CA ALA A 285 6.50 0.68 -0.06
C ALA A 285 5.68 -0.46 0.56
N GLU A 286 4.37 -0.27 0.73
CA GLU A 286 3.49 -1.30 1.26
C GLU A 286 3.40 -2.51 0.31
N ALA A 287 3.40 -2.32 -1.02
CA ALA A 287 3.38 -3.44 -1.96
C ALA A 287 4.72 -4.20 -2.00
N VAL A 288 5.85 -3.48 -1.96
CA VAL A 288 7.19 -4.08 -1.91
C VAL A 288 7.37 -4.88 -0.62
N ALA A 289 6.93 -4.35 0.52
CA ALA A 289 6.94 -5.06 1.79
C ALA A 289 6.09 -6.35 1.77
N ASN A 290 5.06 -6.40 0.91
CA ASN A 290 4.20 -7.56 0.68
C ASN A 290 4.65 -8.45 -0.49
N GLY A 291 5.93 -8.36 -0.88
CA GLY A 291 6.55 -9.27 -1.83
C GLY A 291 6.15 -9.06 -3.29
N MET A 292 5.78 -7.83 -3.68
CA MET A 292 5.41 -7.54 -5.07
C MET A 292 6.59 -7.79 -6.03
N PRO A 293 6.44 -8.69 -7.03
CA PRO A 293 7.42 -8.88 -8.07
C PRO A 293 7.29 -7.76 -9.09
N SER A 294 7.90 -6.60 -8.86
CA SER A 294 7.94 -5.56 -9.90
C SER A 294 8.67 -6.09 -11.14
N ALA A 295 8.17 -5.79 -12.35
CA ALA A 295 8.90 -6.11 -13.57
C ALA A 295 10.29 -5.44 -13.61
N ILE A 296 10.44 -4.31 -12.92
CA ILE A 296 11.72 -3.61 -12.70
C ILE A 296 12.59 -4.40 -11.72
N LEU A 297 12.03 -4.89 -10.61
CA LEU A 297 12.74 -5.77 -9.67
C LEU A 297 13.13 -7.10 -10.32
N ASN A 298 12.32 -7.65 -11.22
CA ASN A 298 12.63 -8.87 -11.96
C ASN A 298 13.64 -8.65 -13.11
N ARG A 299 13.64 -7.49 -13.78
CA ARG A 299 14.67 -7.12 -14.78
C ARG A 299 16.01 -6.81 -14.13
N GLN A 300 16.02 -6.15 -12.97
CA GLN A 300 17.23 -6.03 -12.14
C GLN A 300 17.61 -7.37 -11.50
N GLY A 301 16.63 -8.25 -11.24
CA GLY A 301 16.80 -9.61 -10.74
C GLY A 301 17.41 -10.62 -11.72
N GLN A 302 17.65 -10.26 -12.99
CA GLN A 302 18.55 -11.04 -13.86
C GLN A 302 20.03 -10.67 -13.68
N LEU A 303 20.34 -9.62 -12.90
CA LEU A 303 21.69 -9.27 -12.46
C LEU A 303 21.85 -9.34 -10.92
N SER A 304 20.77 -9.54 -10.17
CA SER A 304 20.78 -9.57 -8.72
C SER A 304 19.71 -10.53 -8.16
N ARG A 305 19.81 -11.82 -8.49
CA ARG A 305 19.31 -12.83 -7.55
C ARG A 305 20.25 -12.81 -6.35
N TYR A 306 19.68 -12.77 -5.15
CA TYR A 306 20.32 -12.57 -3.82
C TYR A 306 20.53 -11.11 -3.40
N ASP A 307 19.49 -10.39 -2.95
CA ASP A 307 19.71 -9.32 -1.93
C ASP A 307 18.45 -8.73 -1.23
N SER A 308 17.20 -9.16 -1.48
CA SER A 308 16.02 -8.45 -0.93
C SER A 308 15.32 -9.05 0.29
N ASP A 309 15.60 -10.30 0.70
CA ASP A 309 14.92 -10.89 1.87
C ASP A 309 15.52 -10.45 3.22
N LEU A 310 16.60 -9.66 3.22
CA LEU A 310 17.41 -9.44 4.42
C LEU A 310 17.25 -8.08 5.12
N GLN A 311 16.39 -7.18 4.63
CA GLN A 311 16.34 -5.80 5.13
C GLN A 311 15.25 -5.48 6.17
N VAL A 312 14.34 -6.40 6.52
CA VAL A 312 13.25 -6.10 7.47
C VAL A 312 13.41 -6.77 8.86
N ALA A 313 14.37 -7.68 9.04
CA ALA A 313 14.59 -8.39 10.32
C ALA A 313 15.68 -7.76 11.23
N LEU A 314 15.71 -6.42 11.35
CA LEU A 314 16.86 -5.65 11.87
C LEU A 314 17.05 -5.58 13.40
N VAL A 315 16.35 -6.37 14.21
CA VAL A 315 16.57 -6.43 15.68
C VAL A 315 17.01 -7.82 16.17
N SER A 316 17.11 -8.83 15.28
CA SER A 316 17.62 -10.19 15.61
C SER A 316 18.94 -10.55 14.89
N SER A 317 19.61 -9.55 14.27
CA SER A 317 20.43 -9.74 13.06
C SER A 317 21.86 -10.28 13.23
N ALA A 318 22.43 -10.37 14.44
CA ALA A 318 23.81 -10.87 14.58
C ALA A 318 23.91 -12.41 14.54
N HIS A 319 22.90 -13.14 15.01
CA HIS A 319 22.91 -14.60 15.03
C HIS A 319 22.42 -15.23 13.72
N LEU A 320 21.37 -14.68 13.10
CA LEU A 320 20.90 -15.17 11.80
C LEU A 320 21.93 -14.93 10.69
N LYS A 321 22.58 -13.75 10.63
CA LYS A 321 23.66 -13.48 9.66
C LYS A 321 24.90 -14.36 9.87
N ALA A 322 25.12 -14.86 11.09
CA ALA A 322 26.21 -15.80 11.37
C ALA A 322 25.88 -17.19 10.83
N GLU A 323 24.65 -17.68 11.03
CA GLU A 323 24.17 -18.98 10.53
C GLU A 323 24.15 -19.02 9.00
N ASP A 324 23.73 -17.94 8.34
CA ASP A 324 23.74 -17.86 6.86
C ASP A 324 25.17 -17.86 6.30
N LEU A 325 26.09 -17.11 6.93
CA LEU A 325 27.51 -17.15 6.59
C LEU A 325 28.14 -18.52 6.87
N LEU A 326 27.75 -19.18 7.96
CA LEU A 326 28.21 -20.52 8.32
C LEU A 326 27.74 -21.54 7.30
N THR A 327 26.50 -21.43 6.84
CA THR A 327 25.91 -22.28 5.80
C THR A 327 26.65 -22.08 4.48
N LEU A 328 26.86 -20.83 4.06
CA LEU A 328 27.62 -20.50 2.85
C LEU A 328 29.05 -21.05 2.88
N VAL A 329 29.76 -20.89 4.01
CA VAL A 329 31.15 -21.36 4.16
C VAL A 329 31.24 -22.88 4.23
N ARG A 330 30.19 -23.58 4.70
CA ARG A 330 30.14 -25.04 4.78
C ARG A 330 29.71 -25.69 3.47
N GLU A 331 28.78 -25.07 2.75
CA GLU A 331 28.15 -25.64 1.56
C GLU A 331 28.86 -25.26 0.25
N GLU A 332 29.65 -24.17 0.23
CA GLU A 332 30.43 -23.77 -0.94
C GLU A 332 31.94 -24.02 -0.77
N PRO A 333 32.47 -25.20 -1.16
CA PRO A 333 33.91 -25.48 -1.11
C PRO A 333 34.75 -24.61 -2.07
N ALA A 334 34.10 -23.80 -2.93
CA ALA A 334 34.75 -22.89 -3.88
C ALA A 334 34.86 -21.43 -3.39
N LEU A 335 34.43 -21.14 -2.15
CA LEU A 335 34.47 -19.77 -1.64
C LEU A 335 35.92 -19.30 -1.45
N SER A 336 36.39 -18.40 -2.33
CA SER A 336 37.75 -17.88 -2.22
C SER A 336 37.95 -17.02 -0.96
N PRO A 337 39.17 -16.97 -0.37
CA PRO A 337 39.46 -16.09 0.77
C PRO A 337 39.12 -14.61 0.51
N GLY A 338 39.29 -14.15 -0.73
CA GLY A 338 38.95 -12.79 -1.14
C GLY A 338 37.45 -12.51 -1.11
N ALA A 339 36.63 -13.45 -1.57
CA ALA A 339 35.17 -13.34 -1.54
C ALA A 339 34.64 -13.33 -0.10
N LEU A 340 35.17 -14.22 0.76
CA LEU A 340 34.82 -14.26 2.18
C LEU A 340 35.18 -12.94 2.89
N ARG A 341 36.38 -12.41 2.63
CA ARG A 341 36.83 -11.12 3.22
C ARG A 341 35.95 -9.96 2.75
N ALA A 342 35.55 -9.94 1.48
CA ALA A 342 34.65 -8.92 0.94
C ALA A 342 33.25 -8.99 1.57
N ALA A 343 32.71 -10.20 1.73
CA ALA A 343 31.42 -10.43 2.37
C ALA A 343 31.42 -9.99 3.84
N LEU A 344 32.43 -10.41 4.62
CA LEU A 344 32.58 -10.02 6.01
C LEU A 344 32.75 -8.50 6.17
N ARG A 345 33.56 -7.84 5.32
CA ARG A 345 33.73 -6.37 5.36
C ARG A 345 32.46 -5.61 4.98
N ARG A 346 31.60 -6.17 4.12
CA ARG A 346 30.29 -5.59 3.80
C ARG A 346 29.38 -5.68 5.03
N ILE A 347 29.26 -6.88 5.61
CA ILE A 347 28.43 -7.11 6.80
C ILE A 347 28.89 -6.24 7.98
N SER A 348 30.20 -6.17 8.24
CA SER A 348 30.75 -5.34 9.32
C SER A 348 30.45 -3.84 9.15
N ARG A 349 30.34 -3.33 7.90
CA ARG A 349 29.93 -1.94 7.65
C ARG A 349 28.46 -1.70 7.98
N ASP A 350 27.61 -2.70 7.72
CA ASP A 350 26.16 -2.57 7.85
C ASP A 350 25.67 -2.71 9.30
N ILE A 351 26.40 -3.43 10.15
CA ILE A 351 25.98 -3.72 11.53
C ILE A 351 26.68 -2.87 12.60
N GLY A 352 27.68 -2.07 12.24
CA GLY A 352 28.48 -1.31 13.20
C GLY A 352 29.65 -2.12 13.78
N GLN A 353 30.61 -1.40 14.35
CA GLN A 353 31.92 -1.94 14.76
C GLN A 353 31.84 -2.89 15.96
N ALA A 354 30.96 -2.62 16.93
CA ALA A 354 30.82 -3.43 18.14
C ALA A 354 30.16 -4.78 17.82
N GLU A 355 29.11 -4.76 17.01
CA GLU A 355 28.39 -5.93 16.53
C GLU A 355 29.25 -6.77 15.58
N ALA A 356 30.06 -6.12 14.72
CA ALA A 356 31.04 -6.80 13.86
C ALA A 356 32.09 -7.59 14.67
N ASN A 357 32.62 -6.99 15.75
CA ASN A 357 33.54 -7.66 16.66
C ASN A 357 32.90 -8.89 17.33
N GLN A 358 31.64 -8.78 17.74
CA GLN A 358 30.91 -9.88 18.35
C GLN A 358 30.62 -11.00 17.35
N LEU A 359 30.24 -10.67 16.12
CA LEU A 359 30.03 -11.62 15.02
C LEU A 359 31.30 -12.42 14.72
N LEU A 360 32.45 -11.75 14.57
CA LEU A 360 33.72 -12.42 14.27
C LEU A 360 34.17 -13.36 15.39
N ARG A 361 33.93 -13.00 16.66
CA ARG A 361 34.18 -13.88 17.81
C ARG A 361 33.27 -15.12 17.80
N VAL A 362 31.99 -14.95 17.47
CA VAL A 362 31.05 -16.06 17.35
C VAL A 362 31.47 -16.99 16.21
N LEU A 363 31.86 -16.46 15.05
CA LEU A 363 32.33 -17.26 13.91
C LEU A 363 33.65 -17.97 14.22
N ALA A 364 34.60 -17.33 14.92
CA ALA A 364 35.87 -17.95 15.32
C ALA A 364 35.71 -19.11 16.31
N ALA A 365 34.61 -19.15 17.06
CA ALA A 365 34.29 -20.21 18.02
C ALA A 365 33.57 -21.42 17.36
N ARG A 366 33.25 -21.35 16.07
CA ARG A 366 32.56 -22.43 15.33
C ARG A 366 33.56 -23.30 14.58
N GLU A 367 33.18 -24.55 14.34
CA GLU A 367 33.93 -25.46 13.47
C GLU A 367 33.78 -25.02 12.00
N LEU A 368 34.78 -24.27 11.54
CA LEU A 368 34.91 -23.71 10.19
C LEU A 368 36.15 -24.28 9.49
N PRO A 369 36.16 -24.35 8.15
CA PRO A 369 37.36 -24.70 7.38
C PRO A 369 38.55 -23.79 7.72
N THR A 370 39.77 -24.34 7.68
CA THR A 370 41.01 -23.65 8.10
C THR A 370 41.22 -22.31 7.40
N PHE A 371 40.87 -22.20 6.12
CA PHE A 371 41.00 -20.95 5.36
C PHE A 371 40.04 -19.86 5.87
N ALA A 372 38.83 -20.23 6.27
CA ALA A 372 37.84 -19.30 6.80
C ALA A 372 38.26 -18.77 8.18
N LEU A 373 38.78 -19.65 9.04
CA LEU A 373 39.36 -19.25 10.33
C LEU A 373 40.56 -18.30 10.14
N ALA A 374 41.40 -18.52 9.14
CA ALA A 374 42.52 -17.63 8.83
C ALA A 374 42.04 -16.22 8.43
N VAL A 375 41.03 -16.12 7.56
CA VAL A 375 40.43 -14.83 7.15
C VAL A 375 39.77 -14.11 8.33
N ILE A 376 39.02 -14.84 9.17
CA ILE A 376 38.36 -14.26 10.35
C ILE A 376 39.40 -13.73 11.34
N ARG A 377 40.48 -14.47 11.60
CA ARG A 377 41.57 -14.03 12.51
C ARG A 377 42.30 -12.81 11.97
N GLU A 378 42.61 -12.79 10.68
CA GLU A 378 43.20 -11.62 10.01
C GLU A 378 42.30 -10.38 10.19
N MET A 379 41.00 -10.53 9.93
CA MET A 379 40.05 -9.44 10.12
C MET A 379 39.90 -9.00 11.57
N MET A 380 40.04 -9.89 12.55
CA MET A 380 40.04 -9.53 13.98
C MET A 380 41.27 -8.72 14.40
N LEU A 381 42.42 -8.91 13.72
CA LEU A 381 43.65 -8.13 13.98
C LEU A 381 43.57 -6.72 13.39
N ASP A 382 42.82 -6.54 12.30
CA ASP A 382 42.60 -5.23 11.65
C ASP A 382 41.62 -4.31 12.41
N LEU A 383 40.93 -4.82 13.44
CA LEU A 383 39.94 -4.04 14.18
C LEU A 383 40.62 -3.22 15.29
N PRO A 384 40.40 -1.90 15.36
CA PRO A 384 40.93 -1.08 16.45
C PRO A 384 40.43 -1.62 17.79
N SER A 385 41.36 -1.99 18.67
CA SER A 385 41.05 -2.48 20.01
C SER A 385 40.30 -1.40 20.79
N SER A 386 38.98 -1.53 20.93
CA SER A 386 38.14 -0.59 21.68
C SER A 386 38.31 -0.68 23.19
N HIS A 387 39.17 -1.57 23.66
CA HIS A 387 39.63 -1.63 25.04
C HIS A 387 41.15 -1.52 25.07
N GLY A 388 41.64 -0.50 25.78
CA GLY A 388 43.01 -0.48 26.25
C GLY A 388 43.33 -1.78 26.97
N GLN A 389 44.59 -2.21 26.82
CA GLN A 389 45.25 -3.29 27.54
C GLN A 389 44.48 -3.80 28.76
N GLU A 390 43.77 -4.91 28.62
CA GLU A 390 43.64 -5.91 29.68
C GLU A 390 43.08 -7.20 29.09
N SER A 391 43.90 -8.25 29.19
CA SER A 391 43.51 -9.67 29.15
C SER A 391 43.06 -10.28 27.81
N TYR A 392 44.04 -10.72 27.01
CA TYR A 392 43.91 -11.91 26.16
C TYR A 392 45.16 -12.81 26.27
N THR A 393 45.47 -13.21 27.51
CA THR A 393 46.15 -14.48 27.80
C THR A 393 45.09 -15.43 28.31
N MET A 394 44.43 -16.19 27.41
CA MET A 394 43.73 -17.46 27.67
C MET A 394 42.92 -17.87 26.42
N ALA A 395 43.61 -18.33 25.36
CA ALA A 395 42.99 -19.10 24.27
C ALA A 395 44.00 -19.90 23.43
N ASN A 396 45.21 -20.17 23.94
CA ASN A 396 46.28 -20.86 23.22
C ASN A 396 46.77 -22.15 23.92
N SER A 397 45.94 -22.82 24.73
CA SER A 397 46.33 -24.10 25.38
C SER A 397 45.68 -25.35 24.81
N GLY A 398 44.93 -25.26 23.69
CA GLY A 398 44.10 -26.37 23.20
C GLY A 398 44.58 -27.13 21.96
N TYR A 399 45.58 -26.65 21.22
CA TYR A 399 45.86 -27.17 19.86
C TYR A 399 47.32 -27.52 19.54
N GLU A 400 48.24 -27.49 20.52
CA GLU A 400 49.64 -27.87 20.29
C GLU A 400 49.97 -29.35 20.58
N ASN A 401 48.99 -30.20 20.95
CA ASN A 401 49.27 -31.61 21.31
C ASN A 401 48.72 -32.67 20.34
N ARG A 402 48.50 -32.37 19.06
CA ARG A 402 48.02 -33.38 18.09
C ARG A 402 48.77 -33.51 16.77
N THR A 403 49.94 -32.88 16.62
CA THR A 403 50.77 -33.00 15.40
C THR A 403 52.20 -33.51 15.63
N GLN A 404 52.50 -34.07 16.81
CA GLN A 404 53.72 -34.85 17.03
C GLN A 404 53.41 -36.24 17.60
N GLN A 405 52.81 -37.10 16.77
CA GLN A 405 52.83 -38.56 16.97
C GLN A 405 52.39 -39.30 15.69
N LEU A 406 53.07 -39.01 14.57
CA LEU A 406 53.13 -39.88 13.40
C LEU A 406 54.55 -39.73 12.83
N ASP A 407 55.51 -40.30 13.54
CA ASP A 407 56.77 -40.82 13.03
C ASP A 407 57.39 -41.69 14.14
N HIS A 408 56.82 -42.89 14.28
CA HIS A 408 57.48 -44.14 14.66
C HIS A 408 56.60 -45.33 14.32
#